data_AF-A0A2P5C0J1-F1
#
_entry.id   AF-A0A2P5C0J1-F1
#
_cell.length_a   1.000
_cell.length_b   1.000
_cell.length_c   1.000
_cell.angle_alpha   90.00
_cell.angle_beta   90.00
_cell.angle_gamma   90.00
#
_symmetry.space_group_name_H-M   'P 1'
#
loop_
_entity.id
_entity.type
_entity.pdbx_description
1 polymer ?
#
loop_
_entity_poly.entity_id
_entity_poly.type
_entity_poly.pdbx_seq_one_letter_code
_entity_poly.pdbx_strand_id
1 'polypeptide(L)'
;MALWMETGSEPVTETEKADLDAIAALKESAAMELKEKGNQYVKMGKRHYSEAIDCYTRAINQKVLSDSDNSVLFSNRAHVNLLLGNYRRALVDAEDAIKRCPTNVKALYRAAKASLSLNLLAEAKSHCENGLKHDPDNQEMKKLLKQIDSLKFEQDQREAQVSRAVGEAKDLLSAIESRGYKIGKSMFRELVGLRKPVLDKNKILHWPVLLLYAEVMSSDFIEDFCETDMFSAHLDMISF
;
A
#
# COMPACT_ATOMS: atom_id res chain seq x y z
N MET A 1 -36.46 15.88 37.98
CA MET A 1 -35.50 16.82 38.61
C MET A 1 -34.07 16.59 38.13
N ALA A 2 -33.85 15.86 37.01
CA ALA A 2 -32.52 15.55 36.49
C ALA A 2 -31.80 16.70 35.76
N LEU A 3 -32.44 17.87 35.57
CA LEU A 3 -31.87 19.00 34.83
C LEU A 3 -30.77 19.76 35.59
N TRP A 4 -30.53 19.42 36.86
CA TRP A 4 -29.60 20.11 37.78
C TRP A 4 -28.50 19.19 38.34
N MET A 5 -28.29 18.00 37.78
CA MET A 5 -27.16 17.15 38.18
C MET A 5 -25.85 17.69 37.59
N GLU A 6 -24.84 17.88 38.44
CA GLU A 6 -23.47 18.21 38.01
C GLU A 6 -22.88 17.06 37.17
N THR A 7 -22.08 17.39 36.16
CA THR A 7 -21.48 16.40 35.26
C THR A 7 -20.52 15.48 36.03
N GLY A 8 -21.00 14.30 36.42
CA GLY A 8 -20.21 13.27 37.10
C GLY A 8 -20.79 12.69 38.40
N SER A 9 -21.95 13.17 38.88
CA SER A 9 -22.62 12.58 40.05
C SER A 9 -23.36 11.29 39.68
N GLU A 10 -23.08 10.19 40.40
CA GLU A 10 -23.85 8.94 40.26
C GLU A 10 -25.30 9.11 40.75
N PRO A 11 -26.30 8.56 40.04
CA PRO A 11 -27.71 8.71 40.42
C PRO A 11 -27.99 7.99 41.74
N VAL A 12 -28.42 8.75 42.75
CA VAL A 12 -28.59 8.26 44.12
C VAL A 12 -30.00 7.70 44.32
N THR A 13 -30.99 8.17 43.54
CA THR A 13 -32.40 7.77 43.67
C THR A 13 -32.90 6.90 42.50
N GLU A 14 -33.89 6.03 42.74
CA GLU A 14 -34.52 5.20 41.69
C GLU A 14 -35.17 6.04 40.59
N THR A 15 -35.67 7.22 40.93
CA THR A 15 -36.26 8.18 39.97
C THR A 15 -35.20 8.80 39.06
N GLU A 16 -34.01 9.12 39.57
CA GLU A 16 -32.89 9.62 38.76
C GLU A 16 -32.34 8.54 37.82
N LYS A 17 -32.30 7.28 38.26
CA LYS A 17 -31.92 6.15 37.38
C LYS A 17 -32.93 5.98 36.24
N ALA A 18 -34.22 6.01 36.54
CA ALA A 18 -35.27 5.93 35.52
C ALA A 18 -35.22 7.11 34.53
N ASP A 19 -34.97 8.33 35.00
CA ASP A 19 -34.78 9.50 34.13
C ASP A 19 -33.56 9.34 33.20
N LEU A 20 -32.43 8.83 33.71
CA LEU A 20 -31.22 8.58 32.93
C LEU A 20 -31.42 7.47 31.89
N ASP A 21 -32.09 6.38 32.24
CA ASP A 21 -32.41 5.29 31.32
C ASP A 21 -33.35 5.77 30.20
N ALA A 22 -34.34 6.62 30.52
CA ALA A 22 -35.20 7.24 29.53
C ALA A 22 -34.41 8.17 28.58
N ILE A 23 -33.46 8.95 29.09
CA ILE A 23 -32.57 9.78 28.27
C ILE A 23 -31.67 8.92 27.38
N ALA A 24 -31.14 7.82 27.89
CA ALA A 24 -30.32 6.89 27.11
C ALA A 24 -31.12 6.25 25.97
N ALA A 25 -32.34 5.78 26.24
CA ALA A 25 -33.23 5.22 25.23
C ALA A 25 -33.60 6.24 24.13
N LEU A 26 -33.83 7.51 24.50
CA LEU A 26 -34.07 8.58 23.53
C LEU A 26 -32.83 8.88 22.67
N LYS A 27 -31.62 8.84 23.26
CA LYS A 27 -30.38 9.01 22.50
C LYS A 27 -30.13 7.83 21.57
N GLU A 28 -30.47 6.62 22.00
CA GLU A 28 -30.32 5.40 21.21
C GLU A 28 -31.25 5.44 19.98
N SER A 29 -32.52 5.79 20.18
CA SER A 29 -33.46 5.95 19.07
C SER A 29 -33.00 7.03 18.09
N ALA A 30 -32.53 8.17 18.60
CA ALA A 30 -31.96 9.24 17.77
C ALA A 30 -30.72 8.78 16.99
N ALA A 31 -29.84 7.98 17.59
CA ALA A 31 -28.65 7.42 16.92
C ALA A 31 -29.05 6.45 15.80
N MET A 32 -30.10 5.65 16.01
CA MET A 32 -30.64 4.74 15.00
C MET A 32 -31.31 5.47 13.85
N GLU A 33 -32.01 6.57 14.11
CA GLU A 33 -32.55 7.45 13.06
C GLU A 33 -31.44 8.10 12.23
N LEU A 34 -30.37 8.56 12.88
CA LEU A 34 -29.20 9.13 12.20
C LEU A 34 -28.51 8.08 11.32
N LYS A 35 -28.42 6.83 11.78
CA LYS A 35 -27.94 5.70 10.96
C LYS A 35 -28.75 5.56 9.67
N GLU A 36 -30.07 5.58 9.78
CA GLU A 36 -30.94 5.38 8.63
C GLU A 36 -30.93 6.57 7.67
N LYS A 37 -30.89 7.81 8.18
CA LYS A 37 -30.67 9.02 7.37
C LYS A 37 -29.34 8.95 6.62
N GLY A 38 -28.27 8.50 7.29
CA GLY A 38 -26.97 8.24 6.65
C GLY A 38 -27.10 7.25 5.49
N ASN A 39 -27.80 6.12 5.71
CA ASN A 39 -28.04 5.11 4.67
C ASN A 39 -28.82 5.68 3.47
N GLN A 40 -29.80 6.55 3.72
CA GLN A 40 -30.56 7.23 2.66
C GLN A 40 -29.65 8.13 1.84
N TYR A 41 -28.80 8.96 2.47
CA TYR A 41 -27.84 9.80 1.76
C TYR A 41 -26.85 9.00 0.91
N VAL A 42 -26.40 7.83 1.39
CA VAL A 42 -25.57 6.92 0.58
C VAL A 42 -26.30 6.46 -0.68
N LYS A 43 -27.61 6.15 -0.58
CA LYS A 43 -28.44 5.77 -1.74
C LYS A 43 -28.68 6.94 -2.70
N MET A 44 -28.75 8.17 -2.22
CA MET A 44 -28.90 9.37 -3.06
C MET A 44 -27.64 9.70 -3.88
N GLY A 45 -26.49 9.11 -3.54
CA GLY A 45 -25.28 9.10 -4.36
C GLY A 45 -24.23 10.15 -3.95
N LYS A 46 -23.22 10.32 -4.80
CA LYS A 46 -21.94 10.97 -4.45
C LYS A 46 -22.06 12.38 -3.87
N ARG A 47 -23.07 13.15 -4.29
CA ARG A 47 -23.31 14.51 -3.79
C ARG A 47 -23.64 14.56 -2.30
N HIS A 48 -24.17 13.47 -1.75
CA HIS A 48 -24.65 13.41 -0.36
C HIS A 48 -23.76 12.57 0.56
N TYR A 49 -22.58 12.16 0.08
CA TYR A 49 -21.65 11.36 0.88
C TYR A 49 -21.07 12.12 2.08
N SER A 50 -20.91 13.44 1.98
CA SER A 50 -20.54 14.28 3.13
C SER A 50 -21.59 14.24 4.23
N GLU A 51 -22.86 14.38 3.88
CA GLU A 51 -24.00 14.37 4.79
C GLU A 51 -24.19 12.98 5.43
N ALA A 52 -23.94 11.91 4.66
CA ALA A 52 -23.91 10.55 5.19
C ALA A 52 -22.83 10.38 6.28
N ILE A 53 -21.62 10.89 6.04
CA ILE A 53 -20.52 10.85 7.02
C ILE A 53 -20.86 11.66 8.28
N ASP A 54 -21.47 12.84 8.13
CA ASP A 54 -21.92 13.65 9.27
C ASP A 54 -22.96 12.89 10.11
N CYS A 55 -23.98 12.31 9.45
CA CYS A 55 -25.01 11.52 10.12
C CYS A 55 -24.42 10.34 10.91
N TYR A 56 -23.52 9.56 10.30
CA TYR A 56 -22.85 8.46 11.01
C TYR A 56 -21.97 8.96 12.16
N THR A 57 -21.26 10.07 11.97
CA THR A 57 -20.40 10.63 13.02
C THR A 57 -21.21 11.14 14.21
N ARG A 58 -22.34 11.80 13.95
CA ARG A 58 -23.29 12.21 14.99
C ARG A 58 -23.89 11.03 15.72
N ALA A 59 -24.23 9.94 15.02
CA ALA A 59 -24.71 8.71 15.64
C ALA A 59 -23.65 8.08 16.58
N ILE A 60 -22.40 7.97 16.12
CA ILE A 60 -21.27 7.45 16.92
C ILE A 60 -21.03 8.33 18.15
N ASN A 61 -21.14 9.65 18.01
CA ASN A 61 -20.90 10.60 19.11
C ASN A 61 -21.96 10.54 20.23
N GLN A 62 -23.11 9.90 20.01
CA GLN A 62 -24.09 9.68 21.08
C GLN A 62 -23.56 8.74 22.17
N LYS A 63 -22.62 7.82 21.83
CA LYS A 63 -21.97 6.88 22.78
C LYS A 63 -22.94 6.03 23.62
N VAL A 64 -24.15 5.79 23.11
CA VAL A 64 -25.18 4.98 23.79
C VAL A 64 -25.43 3.63 23.11
N LEU A 65 -24.87 3.41 21.91
CA LEU A 65 -25.10 2.20 21.13
C LEU A 65 -24.21 1.05 21.58
N SER A 66 -24.69 -0.18 21.37
CA SER A 66 -23.94 -1.41 21.56
C SER A 66 -22.67 -1.45 20.70
N ASP A 67 -21.68 -2.26 21.08
CA ASP A 67 -20.46 -2.43 20.27
C ASP A 67 -20.74 -2.99 18.86
N SER A 68 -21.77 -3.84 18.75
CA SER A 68 -22.23 -4.37 17.46
C SER A 68 -22.78 -3.26 16.56
N ASP A 69 -23.67 -2.40 17.10
CA ASP A 69 -24.26 -1.29 16.33
C ASP A 69 -23.23 -0.21 15.99
N ASN A 70 -22.33 0.08 16.93
CA ASN A 70 -21.20 0.96 16.67
C ASN A 70 -20.31 0.39 15.57
N SER A 71 -19.99 -0.92 15.59
CA SER A 71 -19.23 -1.56 14.51
C SER A 71 -19.90 -1.36 13.15
N VAL A 72 -21.23 -1.49 13.07
CA VAL A 72 -21.98 -1.23 11.84
C VAL A 72 -21.85 0.23 11.39
N LEU A 73 -21.95 1.20 12.31
CA LEU A 73 -21.80 2.63 12.00
C LEU A 73 -20.41 2.98 11.48
N PHE A 74 -19.35 2.55 12.17
CA PHE A 74 -17.96 2.73 11.74
C PHE A 74 -17.74 2.09 10.37
N SER A 75 -18.24 0.87 10.19
CA SER A 75 -18.15 0.14 8.93
C SER A 75 -18.92 0.82 7.78
N ASN A 76 -20.06 1.47 8.05
CA ASN A 76 -20.81 2.25 7.06
C ASN A 76 -20.10 3.57 6.73
N ARG A 77 -19.52 4.26 7.73
CA ARG A 77 -18.70 5.45 7.48
C ARG A 77 -17.44 5.12 6.66
N ALA A 78 -16.79 3.98 6.95
CA ALA A 78 -15.68 3.46 6.16
C ALA A 78 -16.06 3.24 4.69
N HIS A 79 -17.28 2.72 4.43
CA HIS A 79 -17.78 2.53 3.08
C HIS A 79 -17.84 3.85 2.30
N VAL A 80 -18.41 4.89 2.90
CA VAL A 80 -18.55 6.19 2.24
C VAL A 80 -17.18 6.83 2.03
N ASN A 81 -16.27 6.70 2.99
CA ASN A 81 -14.88 7.14 2.83
C ASN A 81 -14.17 6.40 1.68
N LEU A 82 -14.40 5.09 1.48
CA LEU A 82 -13.90 4.36 0.32
C LEU A 82 -14.44 4.91 -0.99
N LEU A 83 -15.75 5.20 -1.05
CA LEU A 83 -16.40 5.74 -2.26
C LEU A 83 -15.88 7.15 -2.61
N LEU A 84 -15.46 7.92 -1.61
CA LEU A 84 -14.84 9.23 -1.77
C LEU A 84 -13.33 9.17 -2.10
N GLY A 85 -12.69 8.01 -2.02
CA GLY A 85 -11.24 7.85 -2.20
C GLY A 85 -10.42 8.21 -0.96
N ASN A 86 -11.05 8.41 0.20
CA ASN A 86 -10.38 8.70 1.47
C ASN A 86 -9.87 7.41 2.13
N TYR A 87 -8.95 6.71 1.47
CA TYR A 87 -8.56 5.33 1.84
C TYR A 87 -8.02 5.22 3.27
N ARG A 88 -7.21 6.19 3.72
CA ARG A 88 -6.65 6.15 5.09
C ARG A 88 -7.72 6.33 6.17
N ARG A 89 -8.70 7.22 5.95
CA ARG A 89 -9.84 7.38 6.87
C ARG A 89 -10.74 6.16 6.85
N ALA A 90 -10.96 5.57 5.68
CA ALA A 90 -11.71 4.34 5.54
C ALA A 90 -11.06 3.16 6.28
N LEU A 91 -9.74 3.03 6.21
CA LEU A 91 -9.01 1.98 6.92
C LEU A 91 -9.17 2.14 8.44
N VAL A 92 -8.94 3.34 8.98
CA VAL A 92 -9.11 3.62 10.41
C VAL A 92 -10.54 3.30 10.88
N ASP A 93 -11.55 3.75 10.14
CA ASP A 93 -12.95 3.45 10.45
C ASP A 93 -13.25 1.94 10.40
N ALA A 94 -12.69 1.23 9.41
CA ALA A 94 -12.89 -0.21 9.28
C ALA A 94 -12.19 -1.00 10.40
N GLU A 95 -10.98 -0.61 10.78
CA GLU A 95 -10.26 -1.19 11.92
C GLU A 95 -11.00 -0.95 13.25
N ASP A 96 -11.54 0.26 13.45
CA ASP A 96 -12.34 0.57 14.63
C ASP A 96 -13.67 -0.20 14.67
N ALA A 97 -14.23 -0.54 13.51
CA ALA A 97 -15.36 -1.46 13.41
C ALA A 97 -14.96 -2.90 13.77
N ILE A 98 -13.79 -3.37 13.30
CA ILE A 98 -13.26 -4.71 13.58
C ILE A 98 -12.92 -4.88 15.06
N LYS A 99 -12.31 -3.86 15.70
CA LYS A 99 -11.99 -3.89 17.14
C LYS A 99 -13.23 -4.13 18.01
N ARG A 100 -14.37 -3.56 17.61
CA ARG A 100 -15.65 -3.71 18.32
C ARG A 100 -16.35 -5.02 18.00
N CYS A 101 -16.36 -5.41 16.72
CA CYS A 101 -16.98 -6.65 16.27
C CYS A 101 -16.06 -7.33 15.25
N PRO A 102 -15.21 -8.27 15.70
CA PRO A 102 -14.27 -8.97 14.82
C PRO A 102 -14.95 -9.82 13.74
N THR A 103 -16.20 -10.23 13.97
CA THR A 103 -17.00 -11.05 13.05
C THR A 103 -17.68 -10.24 11.94
N ASN A 104 -17.53 -8.90 11.93
CA ASN A 104 -18.14 -8.04 10.91
C ASN A 104 -17.39 -8.18 9.57
N VAL A 105 -17.83 -9.12 8.74
CA VAL A 105 -17.26 -9.42 7.41
C VAL A 105 -17.25 -8.19 6.50
N LYS A 106 -18.26 -7.31 6.60
CA LYS A 106 -18.31 -6.08 5.80
C LYS A 106 -17.21 -5.10 6.19
N ALA A 107 -16.88 -5.00 7.49
CA ALA A 107 -15.76 -4.18 7.95
C ALA A 107 -14.42 -4.76 7.49
N LEU A 108 -14.23 -6.07 7.60
CA LEU A 108 -13.02 -6.77 7.11
C LEU A 108 -12.81 -6.58 5.60
N TYR A 109 -13.86 -6.72 4.80
CA TYR A 109 -13.80 -6.46 3.36
C TYR A 109 -13.42 -5.00 3.04
N ARG A 110 -13.99 -4.03 3.79
CA ARG A 110 -13.70 -2.61 3.61
C ARG A 110 -12.26 -2.27 4.04
N ALA A 111 -11.76 -2.85 5.13
CA ALA A 111 -10.37 -2.73 5.56
C ALA A 111 -9.43 -3.27 4.47
N ALA A 112 -9.68 -4.49 3.98
CA ALA A 112 -8.88 -5.09 2.92
C ALA A 112 -8.82 -4.22 1.65
N LYS A 113 -9.97 -3.67 1.21
CA LYS A 113 -10.05 -2.78 0.05
C LYS A 113 -9.33 -1.44 0.28
N ALA A 114 -9.42 -0.89 1.50
CA ALA A 114 -8.71 0.34 1.87
C ALA A 114 -7.18 0.11 1.89
N SER A 115 -6.71 -0.95 2.54
CA SER A 115 -5.30 -1.33 2.59
C SER A 115 -4.73 -1.61 1.20
N LEU A 116 -5.47 -2.31 0.33
CA LEU A 116 -5.08 -2.52 -1.05
C LEU A 116 -4.89 -1.20 -1.81
N SER A 117 -5.82 -0.25 -1.62
CA SER A 117 -5.74 1.08 -2.27
C SER A 117 -4.58 1.92 -1.75
N LEU A 118 -4.06 1.63 -0.55
CA LEU A 118 -2.88 2.23 0.05
C LEU A 118 -1.58 1.47 -0.26
N ASN A 119 -1.64 0.43 -1.10
CA ASN A 119 -0.54 -0.48 -1.40
C ASN A 119 0.03 -1.23 -0.17
N LEU A 120 -0.79 -1.39 0.88
CA LEU A 120 -0.46 -2.14 2.09
C LEU A 120 -0.86 -3.62 1.90
N LEU A 121 -0.16 -4.32 1.00
CA LEU A 121 -0.56 -5.65 0.52
C LEU A 121 -0.62 -6.72 1.62
N ALA A 122 0.31 -6.69 2.58
CA ALA A 122 0.35 -7.64 3.68
C ALA A 122 -0.87 -7.51 4.60
N GLU A 123 -1.22 -6.27 4.98
CA GLU A 123 -2.40 -5.97 5.80
C GLU A 123 -3.69 -6.31 5.04
N ALA A 124 -3.77 -5.93 3.76
CA ALA A 124 -4.91 -6.26 2.91
C ALA A 124 -5.18 -7.76 2.85
N LYS A 125 -4.12 -8.57 2.70
CA LYS A 125 -4.20 -10.03 2.72
C LYS A 125 -4.71 -10.55 4.07
N SER A 126 -4.17 -10.05 5.17
CA SER A 126 -4.60 -10.46 6.52
C SER A 126 -6.07 -10.19 6.77
N HIS A 127 -6.58 -9.02 6.37
CA HIS A 127 -8.01 -8.69 6.48
C HIS A 127 -8.88 -9.60 5.59
N CYS A 128 -8.43 -9.89 4.36
CA CYS A 128 -9.11 -10.84 3.46
C CYS A 128 -9.20 -12.25 4.05
N GLU A 129 -8.10 -12.79 4.56
CA GLU A 129 -8.06 -14.12 5.17
C GLU A 129 -8.95 -14.19 6.41
N ASN A 130 -8.91 -13.16 7.26
CA ASN A 130 -9.75 -13.11 8.46
C ASN A 130 -11.25 -13.04 8.12
N GLY A 131 -11.65 -12.28 7.09
CA GLY A 131 -13.06 -12.28 6.68
C GLY A 131 -13.51 -13.60 6.05
N LEU A 132 -12.64 -14.27 5.29
CA LEU A 132 -12.93 -15.59 4.73
C LEU A 132 -13.02 -16.70 5.79
N LYS A 133 -12.40 -16.53 6.97
CA LYS A 133 -12.63 -17.43 8.12
C LYS A 133 -14.07 -17.34 8.64
N HIS A 134 -14.70 -16.16 8.55
CA HIS A 134 -16.06 -15.92 9.03
C HIS A 134 -17.13 -16.15 7.95
N ASP A 135 -16.82 -15.84 6.70
CA ASP A 135 -17.68 -16.06 5.54
C ASP A 135 -16.86 -16.70 4.39
N PRO A 136 -16.70 -18.04 4.42
CA PRO A 136 -15.88 -18.75 3.43
C PRO A 136 -16.45 -18.71 2.02
N ASP A 137 -17.72 -18.38 1.82
CA ASP A 137 -18.38 -18.39 0.51
C ASP A 137 -18.38 -17.03 -0.19
N ASN A 138 -17.80 -16.01 0.45
CA ASN A 138 -17.72 -14.66 -0.09
C ASN A 138 -16.87 -14.57 -1.38
N GLN A 139 -17.54 -14.58 -2.53
CA GLN A 139 -16.87 -14.54 -3.84
C GLN A 139 -16.08 -13.26 -4.08
N GLU A 140 -16.60 -12.11 -3.62
CA GLU A 140 -15.93 -10.83 -3.79
C GLU A 140 -14.62 -10.76 -2.99
N MET A 141 -14.61 -11.32 -1.78
CA MET A 141 -13.41 -11.38 -0.95
C MET A 141 -12.38 -12.38 -1.52
N LYS A 142 -12.82 -13.52 -2.07
CA LYS A 142 -11.94 -14.45 -2.81
C LYS A 142 -11.29 -13.80 -4.02
N LYS A 143 -12.04 -13.03 -4.81
CA LYS A 143 -11.50 -12.26 -5.95
C LYS A 143 -10.45 -11.25 -5.47
N LEU A 144 -10.76 -10.52 -4.40
CA LEU A 144 -9.86 -9.53 -3.81
C LEU A 144 -8.55 -10.17 -3.31
N LEU A 145 -8.64 -11.32 -2.63
CA LEU A 145 -7.47 -12.07 -2.16
C LEU A 145 -6.57 -12.50 -3.33
N LYS A 146 -7.15 -13.05 -4.41
CA LYS A 146 -6.39 -13.41 -5.62
C LYS A 146 -5.67 -12.21 -6.23
N GLN A 147 -6.32 -11.06 -6.28
CA GLN A 147 -5.71 -9.82 -6.77
C GLN A 147 -4.53 -9.39 -5.89
N ILE A 148 -4.68 -9.45 -4.57
CA ILE A 148 -3.62 -9.11 -3.61
C ILE A 148 -2.43 -10.08 -3.77
N ASP A 149 -2.69 -11.38 -3.90
CA ASP A 149 -1.63 -12.39 -4.07
C ASP A 149 -0.85 -12.17 -5.38
N SER A 150 -1.53 -11.84 -6.48
CA SER A 150 -0.88 -11.50 -7.75
C SER A 150 0.03 -10.28 -7.61
N LEU A 151 -0.47 -9.21 -7.01
CA LEU A 151 0.29 -7.98 -6.81
C LEU A 151 1.51 -8.20 -5.89
N LYS A 152 1.33 -9.00 -4.83
CA LYS A 152 2.42 -9.32 -3.91
C LYS A 152 3.51 -10.14 -4.61
N PHE A 153 3.12 -11.12 -5.41
CA PHE A 153 4.06 -11.90 -6.20
C PHE A 153 4.85 -11.05 -7.21
N GLU A 154 4.20 -10.11 -7.89
CA GLU A 154 4.86 -9.16 -8.79
C GLU A 154 5.83 -8.23 -8.03
N GLN A 155 5.43 -7.76 -6.85
CA GLN A 155 6.29 -6.93 -5.99
C GLN A 155 7.53 -7.72 -5.54
N ASP A 156 7.35 -8.93 -5.01
CA ASP A 156 8.44 -9.78 -4.54
C ASP A 156 9.42 -10.10 -5.68
N GLN A 157 8.91 -10.36 -6.90
CA GLN A 157 9.76 -10.54 -8.08
C GLN A 157 10.57 -9.30 -8.43
N ARG A 158 9.94 -8.12 -8.40
CA ARG A 158 10.60 -6.85 -8.70
C ARG A 158 11.67 -6.54 -7.67
N GLU A 159 11.38 -6.74 -6.39
CA GLU A 159 12.34 -6.59 -5.30
C GLU A 159 13.52 -7.55 -5.44
N ALA A 160 13.27 -8.81 -5.81
CA ALA A 160 14.33 -9.78 -6.09
C ALA A 160 15.18 -9.43 -7.32
N GLN A 161 14.59 -8.87 -8.38
CA GLN A 161 15.34 -8.38 -9.54
C GLN A 161 16.22 -7.19 -9.19
N VAL A 162 15.68 -6.22 -8.45
CA VAL A 162 16.43 -5.04 -7.99
C VAL A 162 17.57 -5.46 -7.07
N SER A 163 17.31 -6.35 -6.12
CA SER A 163 18.33 -6.88 -5.20
C SER A 163 19.48 -7.57 -5.96
N ARG A 164 19.16 -8.40 -6.97
CA ARG A 164 20.17 -9.02 -7.84
C ARG A 164 20.99 -7.99 -8.62
N ALA A 165 20.34 -7.04 -9.28
CA ALA A 165 21.03 -6.00 -10.06
C ALA A 165 21.93 -5.11 -9.17
N VAL A 166 21.50 -4.81 -7.94
CA VAL A 166 22.30 -4.09 -6.94
C VAL A 166 23.49 -4.93 -6.48
N GLY A 167 23.30 -6.24 -6.27
CA GLY A 167 24.38 -7.17 -5.96
C GLY A 167 25.44 -7.23 -7.07
N GLU A 168 25.01 -7.42 -8.32
CA GLU A 168 25.89 -7.43 -9.49
C GLU A 168 26.66 -6.10 -9.66
N ALA A 169 25.99 -4.97 -9.46
CA ALA A 169 26.63 -3.66 -9.52
C ALA A 169 27.68 -3.47 -8.41
N LYS A 170 27.38 -3.96 -7.20
CA LYS A 170 28.32 -3.90 -6.06
C LYS A 170 29.54 -4.78 -6.30
N ASP A 171 29.33 -6.00 -6.79
CA ASP A 171 30.41 -6.91 -7.18
C ASP A 171 31.31 -6.28 -8.26
N LEU A 172 30.71 -5.70 -9.31
CA LEU A 172 31.43 -4.99 -10.36
C LEU A 172 32.28 -3.85 -9.80
N LEU A 173 31.69 -2.99 -8.95
CA LEU A 173 32.42 -1.87 -8.35
C LEU A 173 33.61 -2.35 -7.51
N SER A 174 33.42 -3.38 -6.67
CA SER A 174 34.51 -3.95 -5.88
C SER A 174 35.63 -4.55 -6.75
N ALA A 175 35.29 -5.14 -7.89
CA ALA A 175 36.26 -5.67 -8.86
C ALA A 175 37.08 -4.55 -9.52
N ILE A 176 36.46 -3.40 -9.80
CA ILE A 176 37.12 -2.22 -10.38
C ILE A 176 38.04 -1.56 -9.34
N GLU A 177 37.57 -1.38 -8.11
CA GLU A 177 38.34 -0.79 -7.02
C GLU A 177 39.56 -1.63 -6.65
N SER A 178 39.41 -2.95 -6.55
CA SER A 178 40.51 -3.86 -6.21
C SER A 178 41.62 -3.89 -7.28
N ARG A 179 41.29 -3.60 -8.54
CA ARG A 179 42.26 -3.44 -9.63
C ARG A 179 42.85 -2.04 -9.73
N GLY A 180 42.39 -1.09 -8.90
CA GLY A 180 42.90 0.27 -8.86
C GLY A 180 42.48 1.14 -10.05
N TYR A 181 41.44 0.76 -10.79
CA TYR A 181 40.97 1.55 -11.92
C TYR A 181 40.26 2.83 -11.48
N LYS A 182 40.59 3.95 -12.12
CA LYS A 182 39.93 5.25 -11.87
C LYS A 182 38.83 5.47 -12.91
N ILE A 183 37.58 5.52 -12.46
CA ILE A 183 36.45 5.84 -13.34
C ILE A 183 36.31 7.36 -13.43
N GLY A 184 36.39 7.89 -14.66
CA GLY A 184 36.17 9.30 -14.98
C GLY A 184 34.77 9.59 -15.51
N LYS A 185 34.54 10.83 -15.93
CA LYS A 185 33.30 11.23 -16.61
C LYS A 185 33.18 10.51 -17.96
N SER A 186 31.96 10.13 -18.35
CA SER A 186 31.70 9.49 -19.64
C SER A 186 31.80 10.51 -20.79
N MET A 187 32.98 10.67 -21.38
CA MET A 187 33.22 11.64 -22.46
C MET A 187 32.60 11.25 -23.80
N PHE A 188 32.45 9.95 -24.11
CA PHE A 188 32.04 9.48 -25.43
C PHE A 188 30.66 8.80 -25.45
N ARG A 189 29.79 9.12 -24.49
CA ARG A 189 28.46 8.47 -24.34
C ARG A 189 27.63 8.49 -25.63
N GLU A 190 27.75 9.55 -26.42
CA GLU A 190 27.02 9.70 -27.69
C GLU A 190 27.47 8.68 -28.75
N LEU A 191 28.75 8.27 -28.73
CA LEU A 191 29.32 7.32 -29.69
C LEU A 191 29.11 5.86 -29.29
N VAL A 192 29.22 5.55 -27.99
CA VAL A 192 29.17 4.16 -27.46
C VAL A 192 27.86 3.79 -26.76
N GLY A 193 26.94 4.75 -26.63
CA GLY A 193 25.68 4.55 -25.90
C GLY A 193 25.88 4.30 -24.41
N LEU A 194 24.94 3.56 -23.81
CA LEU A 194 24.87 3.25 -22.38
C LEU A 194 25.48 1.87 -22.03
N ARG A 195 26.57 1.50 -22.70
CA ARG A 195 27.31 0.26 -22.41
C ARG A 195 28.15 0.46 -21.15
N LYS A 196 28.14 -0.53 -20.25
CA LYS A 196 28.88 -0.53 -18.98
C LYS A 196 29.78 -1.77 -18.92
N PRO A 197 30.89 -1.73 -18.17
CA PRO A 197 31.69 -2.93 -17.94
C PRO A 197 30.86 -4.00 -17.23
N VAL A 198 31.17 -5.26 -17.53
CA VAL A 198 30.51 -6.44 -16.96
C VAL A 198 31.56 -7.30 -16.27
N LEU A 199 31.16 -7.96 -15.20
CA LEU A 199 32.00 -8.91 -14.49
C LEU A 199 31.49 -10.33 -14.80
N ASP A 200 32.31 -11.16 -15.42
CA ASP A 200 31.96 -12.55 -15.72
C ASP A 200 32.04 -13.45 -14.47
N LYS A 201 31.53 -14.68 -14.58
CA LYS A 201 31.56 -15.74 -13.54
C LYS A 201 32.95 -16.01 -12.99
N ASN A 202 33.98 -15.89 -13.82
CA ASN A 202 35.38 -16.06 -13.43
C ASN A 202 35.96 -14.82 -12.72
N LYS A 203 35.13 -13.81 -12.41
CA LYS A 203 35.52 -12.52 -11.83
C LYS A 203 36.50 -11.74 -12.72
N ILE A 204 36.43 -11.97 -14.02
CA ILE A 204 37.18 -11.25 -15.05
C ILE A 204 36.33 -10.09 -15.57
N LEU A 205 36.92 -8.92 -15.72
CA LEU A 205 36.22 -7.75 -16.24
C LEU A 205 36.22 -7.73 -17.76
N HIS A 206 35.05 -7.38 -18.29
CA HIS A 206 34.78 -7.19 -19.70
C HIS A 206 34.45 -5.73 -19.94
N TRP A 207 35.22 -5.08 -20.79
CA TRP A 207 35.16 -3.64 -21.01
C TRP A 207 34.63 -3.31 -22.41
N PRO A 208 33.69 -2.36 -22.52
CA PRO A 208 33.45 -1.70 -23.79
C PRO A 208 34.62 -0.75 -24.09
N VAL A 209 35.27 -0.93 -25.23
CA VAL A 209 36.47 -0.17 -25.62
C VAL A 209 36.23 0.56 -26.94
N LEU A 210 36.44 1.88 -26.94
CA LEU A 210 36.40 2.72 -28.14
C LEU A 210 37.83 2.98 -28.60
N LEU A 211 38.15 2.59 -29.83
CA LEU A 211 39.41 2.89 -30.51
C LEU A 211 39.21 4.11 -31.41
N LEU A 212 40.11 5.10 -31.29
CA LEU A 212 40.04 6.35 -32.05
C LEU A 212 41.28 6.47 -32.94
N TYR A 213 41.06 6.64 -34.24
CA TYR A 213 42.11 6.81 -35.22
C TYR A 213 42.15 8.27 -35.69
N ALA A 214 42.93 9.08 -34.97
CA ALA A 214 42.96 10.53 -35.17
C ALA A 214 43.37 10.96 -36.59
N GLU A 215 44.26 10.20 -37.23
CA GLU A 215 44.78 10.51 -38.57
C GLU A 215 43.70 10.42 -39.66
N VAL A 216 42.79 9.46 -39.53
CA VAL A 216 41.73 9.19 -40.51
C VAL A 216 40.35 9.63 -40.03
N MET A 217 40.28 10.26 -38.85
CA MET A 217 39.05 10.70 -38.18
C MET A 217 37.98 9.58 -38.09
N SER A 218 38.42 8.34 -37.90
CA SER A 218 37.54 7.18 -37.76
C SER A 218 37.62 6.60 -36.34
N SER A 219 36.68 5.71 -36.02
CA SER A 219 36.63 5.02 -34.74
C SER A 219 36.04 3.63 -34.89
N ASP A 220 36.55 2.69 -34.10
CA ASP A 220 35.97 1.35 -33.95
C ASP A 220 35.54 1.13 -32.50
N PHE A 221 34.54 0.27 -32.31
CA PHE A 221 34.02 -0.06 -30.99
C PHE A 221 34.05 -1.57 -30.75
N ILE A 222 34.76 -1.96 -29.70
CA ILE A 222 34.78 -3.33 -29.19
C ILE A 222 33.78 -3.39 -28.04
N GLU A 223 32.70 -4.15 -28.25
CA GLU A 223 31.63 -4.24 -27.24
C GLU A 223 32.06 -4.98 -25.98
N ASP A 224 32.92 -5.97 -26.15
CA ASP A 224 33.30 -6.94 -25.12
C ASP A 224 34.80 -7.26 -25.18
N PHE A 225 35.61 -6.41 -24.53
CA PHE A 225 37.05 -6.59 -24.40
C PHE A 225 37.38 -7.23 -23.04
N CYS A 226 37.83 -8.48 -23.05
CA CYS A 226 38.26 -9.17 -21.84
C CYS A 226 39.57 -8.54 -21.32
N GLU A 227 39.65 -8.23 -20.03
CA GLU A 227 40.85 -7.58 -19.46
C GLU A 227 42.14 -8.43 -19.54
N THR A 228 42.02 -9.73 -19.79
CA THR A 228 43.17 -10.63 -19.97
C THR A 228 43.65 -10.69 -21.43
N ASP A 229 42.88 -10.13 -22.36
CA ASP A 229 43.23 -10.16 -23.78
C ASP A 229 44.27 -9.09 -24.12
N MET A 230 45.09 -9.39 -25.13
CA MET A 230 45.96 -8.40 -25.75
C MET A 230 45.20 -7.65 -26.84
N PHE A 231 45.48 -6.35 -26.99
CA PHE A 231 44.90 -5.53 -28.06
C PHE A 231 45.18 -6.09 -29.46
N SER A 232 46.35 -6.70 -29.69
CA SER A 232 46.70 -7.30 -30.98
C SER A 232 45.68 -8.33 -31.44
N ALA A 233 45.18 -9.17 -30.53
CA ALA A 233 44.20 -10.20 -30.85
C ALA A 233 42.87 -9.62 -31.36
N HIS A 234 42.52 -8.41 -30.93
CA HIS A 234 41.31 -7.72 -31.39
C HIS A 234 41.57 -6.92 -32.67
N LEU A 235 42.74 -6.28 -32.80
CA LEU A 235 43.10 -5.51 -34.00
C LEU A 235 43.26 -6.39 -35.25
N ASP A 236 43.74 -7.62 -35.08
CA ASP A 236 43.84 -8.60 -36.18
C ASP A 236 42.46 -8.98 -36.74
N MET A 237 41.39 -8.90 -35.93
CA MET A 237 40.00 -9.16 -36.36
C MET A 237 39.30 -7.93 -36.96
N ILE A 238 39.81 -6.72 -36.69
CA ILE A 238 39.27 -5.45 -37.20
C ILE A 238 39.87 -5.09 -38.57
N SER A 239 40.91 -5.83 -38.99
CA SER A 239 41.57 -5.66 -40.28
C SER A 239 40.66 -6.13 -41.43
N PHE A 240 40.23 -5.17 -42.28
CA PHE A 240 39.58 -5.41 -43.57
C PHE A 240 40.56 -5.91 -44.64
#